data_AF-A0A6L3Y0F5-F1
#
_entry.id   AF-A0A6L3Y0F5-F1
#
_cell.length_a   1.000
_cell.length_b   1.000
_cell.length_c   1.000
_cell.angle_alpha   90.00
_cell.angle_beta   90.00
_cell.angle_gamma   90.00
#
_symmetry.space_group_name_H-M   'P 1'
#
loop_
_entity.id
_entity.type
_entity.pdbx_description
1 polymer ?
#
loop_
_entity_poly.entity_id
_entity_poly.type
_entity_poly.pdbx_seq_one_letter_code
_entity_poly.pdbx_strand_id
1 'polypeptide(L)'
;MRQVPQAQHISLTNFLDSGLYASLTERLVAAQRHEDNEVKVRTSLQDSFDESNAHLFKLGAENIFLGRTATNKEEAIRFAGEQLVKGGYVQPEYVEAMLEREKLTPTYLGESIAVPHGTVEAKDRVLKTGVVFCQYPDGVRFGEEEDDIARLVIGIAARNNEHIQVITSLTNALDDETVIERLANTTSVEEVLALLNK
;
A
#
# COMPACT_ATOMS: atom_id res chain seq x y z
N MET A 1 17.79 -34.42 -3.38
CA MET A 1 17.74 -32.95 -3.31
C MET A 1 17.89 -32.41 -4.73
N ARG A 2 16.84 -31.81 -5.31
CA ARG A 2 16.98 -31.04 -6.56
C ARG A 2 17.68 -29.74 -6.20
N GLN A 3 18.91 -29.56 -6.66
CA GLN A 3 19.61 -28.27 -6.59
C GLN A 3 19.32 -27.53 -7.89
N VAL A 4 18.98 -26.24 -7.78
CA VAL A 4 18.82 -25.33 -8.92
C VAL A 4 20.05 -24.42 -8.90
N PRO A 5 21.12 -24.75 -9.66
CA PRO A 5 22.42 -24.08 -9.55
C PRO A 5 22.42 -22.61 -9.98
N GLN A 6 21.31 -22.11 -10.54
CA GLN A 6 21.11 -20.72 -10.93
C GLN A 6 20.06 -19.98 -10.07
N ALA A 7 19.67 -20.54 -8.92
CA ALA A 7 18.76 -19.85 -8.01
C ALA A 7 19.41 -18.55 -7.50
N GLN A 8 18.76 -17.43 -7.75
CA GLN A 8 19.17 -16.12 -7.25
C GLN A 8 18.16 -15.65 -6.21
N HIS A 9 18.65 -15.20 -5.06
CA HIS A 9 17.84 -14.57 -4.02
C HIS A 9 17.84 -13.05 -4.25
N ILE A 10 16.66 -12.45 -4.29
CA ILE A 10 16.47 -11.02 -4.50
C ILE A 10 15.56 -10.55 -3.37
N SER A 11 16.12 -9.81 -2.43
CA SER A 11 15.35 -9.19 -1.34
C SER A 11 14.70 -7.92 -1.85
N LEU A 12 13.37 -7.83 -1.79
CA LEU A 12 12.68 -6.55 -1.92
C LEU A 12 12.72 -5.85 -0.57
N THR A 13 13.50 -4.77 -0.50
CA THR A 13 13.52 -3.87 0.67
C THR A 13 12.72 -2.59 0.41
N ASN A 14 12.59 -2.19 -0.85
CA ASN A 14 11.75 -1.08 -1.30
C ASN A 14 10.77 -1.59 -2.37
N PHE A 15 9.47 -1.51 -2.09
CA PHE A 15 8.41 -1.99 -2.97
C PHE A 15 8.10 -1.02 -4.12
N LEU A 16 8.64 0.19 -4.08
CA LEU A 16 8.44 1.26 -5.07
C LEU A 16 9.66 1.51 -5.97
N ASP A 17 10.80 0.84 -5.72
CA ASP A 17 12.03 1.01 -6.51
C ASP A 17 11.84 0.57 -7.96
N SER A 18 11.46 1.54 -8.80
CA SER A 18 11.23 1.37 -10.23
C SER A 18 12.45 0.82 -10.98
N GLY A 19 13.67 1.09 -10.49
CA GLY A 19 14.92 0.58 -11.06
C GLY A 19 15.10 -0.92 -10.81
N LEU A 20 14.83 -1.40 -9.60
CA LEU A 20 14.83 -2.83 -9.27
C LEU A 20 13.81 -3.59 -10.12
N TYR A 21 12.56 -3.10 -10.23
CA TYR A 21 11.53 -3.74 -11.05
C TYR A 21 11.85 -3.74 -12.54
N ALA A 22 12.35 -2.63 -13.10
CA ALA A 22 12.76 -2.58 -14.50
C ALA A 22 13.86 -3.62 -14.78
N SER A 23 14.87 -3.72 -13.92
CA SER A 23 15.94 -4.71 -14.07
C SER A 23 15.45 -6.16 -13.95
N LEU A 24 14.47 -6.42 -13.07
CA LEU A 24 13.85 -7.72 -12.87
C LEU A 24 13.03 -8.15 -14.08
N THR A 25 12.20 -7.24 -14.61
CA THR A 25 11.37 -7.50 -15.79
C THR A 25 12.24 -7.70 -17.03
N GLU A 26 13.26 -6.87 -17.26
CA GLU A 26 14.23 -7.08 -18.34
C GLU A 26 14.93 -8.43 -18.25
N ARG A 27 15.37 -8.84 -17.05
CA ARG A 27 16.00 -10.15 -16.84
C ARG A 27 15.02 -11.30 -17.04
N LEU A 28 13.77 -11.17 -16.61
CA LEU A 28 12.74 -12.19 -16.80
C LEU A 28 12.38 -12.34 -18.28
N VAL A 29 12.23 -11.23 -19.01
CA VAL A 29 12.00 -11.23 -20.46
C VAL A 29 13.20 -11.81 -21.21
N ALA A 30 14.42 -11.46 -20.81
CA ALA A 30 15.65 -12.03 -21.40
C ALA A 30 15.81 -13.53 -21.11
N ALA A 31 15.33 -14.01 -19.96
CA ALA A 31 15.41 -15.41 -19.55
C ALA A 31 14.26 -16.27 -20.09
N GLN A 32 13.08 -15.70 -20.39
CA GLN A 32 11.92 -16.42 -20.91
C GLN A 32 11.90 -16.44 -22.45
N ARG A 33 12.41 -17.53 -23.05
CA ARG A 33 12.08 -17.94 -24.42
C ARG A 33 10.92 -18.97 -24.46
N HIS A 34 9.79 -18.70 -23.80
CA HIS A 34 8.61 -19.57 -23.90
C HIS A 34 7.29 -18.80 -23.76
N GLU A 35 6.54 -18.71 -24.87
CA GLU A 35 5.22 -18.06 -25.00
C GLU A 35 4.18 -18.60 -23.99
N ASP A 36 4.27 -19.88 -23.60
CA ASP A 36 3.34 -20.53 -22.67
C ASP A 36 3.34 -19.93 -21.25
N ASN A 37 4.48 -19.38 -20.81
CA ASN A 37 4.58 -18.74 -19.49
C ASN A 37 4.04 -17.31 -19.51
N GLU A 38 4.21 -16.57 -20.61
CA GLU A 38 3.58 -15.26 -20.79
C GLU A 38 2.06 -15.36 -20.72
N VAL A 39 1.48 -16.38 -21.36
CA VAL A 39 0.03 -16.61 -21.33
C VAL A 39 -0.43 -16.87 -19.90
N LYS A 40 0.21 -17.76 -19.15
CA LYS A 40 -0.15 -18.05 -17.75
C LYS A 40 -0.04 -16.83 -16.84
N VAL A 41 1.06 -16.07 -16.94
CA VAL A 41 1.26 -14.85 -16.14
C VAL A 41 0.18 -13.83 -16.48
N ARG A 42 -0.09 -13.60 -17.77
CA ARG A 42 -1.19 -12.73 -18.24
C ARG A 42 -2.55 -13.21 -17.74
N THR A 43 -2.87 -14.51 -17.81
CA THR A 43 -4.18 -15.02 -17.35
C THR A 43 -4.33 -14.84 -15.82
N SER A 44 -3.29 -15.13 -15.04
CA SER A 44 -3.30 -14.92 -13.58
C SER A 44 -3.39 -13.44 -13.18
N LEU A 45 -2.77 -12.56 -13.96
CA LEU A 45 -2.88 -11.11 -13.79
C LEU A 45 -4.27 -10.63 -14.23
N GLN A 46 -4.85 -11.18 -15.31
CA GLN A 46 -6.17 -10.81 -15.82
C GLN A 46 -7.30 -11.18 -14.85
N ASP A 47 -7.21 -12.34 -14.17
CA ASP A 47 -8.14 -12.71 -13.10
C ASP A 47 -8.01 -11.81 -11.87
N SER A 48 -6.87 -11.11 -11.72
CA SER A 48 -6.58 -10.17 -10.62
C SER A 48 -6.80 -8.69 -11.01
N PHE A 49 -6.89 -8.39 -12.31
CA PHE A 49 -7.06 -7.08 -12.91
C PHE A 49 -8.34 -7.10 -13.75
N ASP A 50 -9.46 -6.93 -13.05
CA ASP A 50 -10.68 -6.48 -13.69
C ASP A 50 -10.50 -4.98 -14.01
N GLU A 51 -10.09 -4.64 -15.23
CA GLU A 51 -9.95 -3.25 -15.74
C GLU A 51 -11.25 -2.43 -15.61
N SER A 52 -12.37 -3.10 -15.30
CA SER A 52 -13.69 -2.50 -15.15
C SER A 52 -13.88 -1.69 -13.86
N ASN A 53 -12.96 -1.75 -12.89
CA ASN A 53 -13.07 -1.05 -11.60
C ASN A 53 -12.06 0.11 -11.45
N ALA A 54 -12.20 1.16 -12.27
CA ALA A 54 -11.44 2.41 -12.13
C ALA A 54 -11.64 3.16 -10.80
N HIS A 55 -12.46 2.64 -9.87
CA HIS A 55 -12.71 3.23 -8.54
C HIS A 55 -12.83 2.17 -7.44
N LEU A 56 -11.75 1.41 -7.19
CA LEU A 56 -11.68 0.41 -6.12
C LEU A 56 -11.98 0.98 -4.72
N PHE A 57 -11.71 2.27 -4.52
CA PHE A 57 -12.08 3.01 -3.32
C PHE A 57 -12.51 4.43 -3.67
N LYS A 58 -13.24 5.07 -2.76
CA LYS A 58 -13.59 6.50 -2.85
C LYS A 58 -12.71 7.30 -1.90
N LEU A 59 -12.11 8.37 -2.41
CA LEU A 59 -11.43 9.37 -1.60
C LEU A 59 -12.24 10.67 -1.60
N GLY A 60 -12.49 11.20 -0.42
CA GLY A 60 -13.26 12.41 -0.16
C GLY A 60 -12.66 13.18 1.02
N ALA A 61 -13.22 14.35 1.33
CA ALA A 61 -12.72 15.15 2.45
C ALA A 61 -12.86 14.41 3.80
N GLU A 62 -13.85 13.52 3.92
CA GLU A 62 -14.16 12.77 5.13
C GLU A 62 -13.10 11.71 5.50
N ASN A 63 -12.24 11.31 4.56
CA ASN A 63 -11.20 10.31 4.80
C ASN A 63 -9.78 10.82 4.50
N ILE A 64 -9.59 12.14 4.47
CA ILE A 64 -8.29 12.81 4.37
C ILE A 64 -7.99 13.53 5.68
N PHE A 65 -6.83 13.24 6.27
CA PHE A 65 -6.39 13.79 7.55
C PHE A 65 -5.00 14.41 7.40
N LEU A 66 -4.94 15.75 7.36
CA LEU A 66 -3.71 16.51 7.14
C LEU A 66 -3.05 16.96 8.46
N GLY A 67 -1.75 17.23 8.41
CA GLY A 67 -1.00 17.82 9.53
C GLY A 67 -1.03 16.99 10.81
N ARG A 68 -1.03 15.66 10.71
CA ARG A 68 -1.04 14.76 11.87
C ARG A 68 0.36 14.64 12.45
N THR A 69 0.40 14.28 13.73
CA THR A 69 1.61 13.88 14.44
C THR A 69 1.35 12.55 15.14
N ALA A 70 2.40 11.74 15.29
CA ALA A 70 2.38 10.50 16.06
C ALA A 70 3.77 10.22 16.61
N THR A 71 3.83 9.67 17.81
CA THR A 71 5.08 9.32 18.49
C THR A 71 5.72 8.03 17.98
N ASN A 72 4.90 7.13 17.43
CA ASN A 72 5.31 5.85 16.86
C ASN A 72 4.28 5.36 15.82
N LYS A 73 4.63 4.30 15.09
CA LYS A 73 3.75 3.73 14.07
C LYS A 73 2.48 3.14 14.65
N GLU A 74 2.51 2.59 15.86
CA GLU A 74 1.32 2.02 16.50
C GLU A 74 0.24 3.07 16.74
N GLU A 75 0.63 4.30 17.10
CA GLU A 75 -0.28 5.45 17.22
C GLU A 75 -0.87 5.85 15.86
N ALA A 76 -0.06 5.89 14.80
CA ALA A 76 -0.52 6.18 13.45
C ALA A 76 -1.48 5.10 12.92
N ILE A 77 -1.16 3.84 13.14
CA ILE A 77 -1.99 2.68 12.77
C ILE A 77 -3.32 2.70 13.52
N ARG A 78 -3.28 2.95 14.84
CA ARG A 78 -4.50 3.04 15.65
C ARG A 78 -5.39 4.19 15.16
N PHE A 79 -4.81 5.35 14.88
CA PHE A 79 -5.55 6.48 14.32
C PHE A 79 -6.23 6.11 12.99
N ALA A 80 -5.48 5.52 12.05
CA ALA A 80 -6.00 5.10 10.76
C ALA A 80 -7.13 4.06 10.92
N GLY A 81 -6.93 3.05 11.76
CA GLY A 81 -7.96 2.05 12.09
C GLY A 81 -9.22 2.67 12.68
N GLU A 82 -9.09 3.62 13.61
CA GLU A 82 -10.23 4.34 14.18
C GLU A 82 -10.98 5.17 13.12
N GLN A 83 -10.27 5.80 12.17
CA GLN A 83 -10.94 6.53 11.10
C GLN A 83 -11.66 5.57 10.14
N LEU A 84 -11.11 4.38 9.90
CA LEU A 84 -11.80 3.33 9.12
C LEU A 84 -13.09 2.87 9.83
N VAL A 85 -13.05 2.70 11.15
CA VAL A 85 -14.25 2.37 11.95
C VAL A 85 -15.27 3.51 11.88
N LYS A 86 -14.85 4.76 12.10
CA LYS A 86 -15.73 5.94 12.04
C LYS A 86 -16.37 6.13 10.66
N GLY A 87 -15.63 5.85 9.57
CA GLY A 87 -16.14 5.88 8.20
C GLY A 87 -17.03 4.69 7.82
N GLY A 88 -17.23 3.74 8.74
CA GLY A 88 -18.05 2.54 8.55
C GLY A 88 -17.43 1.53 7.58
N TYR A 89 -16.11 1.55 7.39
CA TYR A 89 -15.40 0.61 6.52
C TYR A 89 -15.21 -0.74 7.22
N VAL A 90 -15.00 -0.72 8.53
CA VAL A 90 -14.64 -1.91 9.32
C VAL A 90 -15.32 -1.91 10.69
N GLN A 91 -15.40 -3.09 11.30
CA GLN A 91 -15.76 -3.26 12.71
C GLN A 91 -14.58 -2.87 13.63
N PRO A 92 -14.82 -2.48 14.90
CA PRO A 92 -13.77 -2.03 15.83
C PRO A 92 -12.59 -2.98 16.00
N GLU A 93 -12.83 -4.29 15.93
CA GLU A 93 -11.82 -5.34 16.08
C GLU A 93 -10.74 -5.28 14.97
N TYR A 94 -11.03 -4.63 13.84
CA TYR A 94 -10.08 -4.48 12.75
C TYR A 94 -8.88 -3.59 13.13
N VAL A 95 -9.03 -2.68 14.10
CA VAL A 95 -7.91 -1.84 14.57
C VAL A 95 -6.79 -2.69 15.18
N GLU A 96 -7.16 -3.64 16.04
CA GLU A 96 -6.20 -4.58 16.62
C GLU A 96 -5.64 -5.53 15.55
N ALA A 97 -6.45 -5.92 14.56
CA ALA A 97 -5.96 -6.71 13.43
C ALA A 97 -4.91 -5.96 12.60
N MET A 98 -5.01 -4.64 12.44
CA MET A 98 -3.98 -3.84 11.77
C MET A 98 -2.67 -3.82 12.55
N LEU A 99 -2.75 -3.73 13.88
CA LEU A 99 -1.59 -3.78 14.76
C LEU A 99 -0.93 -5.17 14.75
N GLU A 100 -1.71 -6.24 14.79
CA GLU A 100 -1.18 -7.60 14.66
C GLU A 100 -0.53 -7.84 13.30
N ARG A 101 -1.12 -7.31 12.21
CA ARG A 101 -0.53 -7.39 10.87
C ARG A 101 0.83 -6.71 10.82
N GLU A 102 0.96 -5.54 11.43
CA GLU A 102 2.22 -4.78 11.46
C GLU A 102 3.35 -5.52 12.17
N LYS A 103 3.04 -6.33 13.20
CA LYS A 103 4.04 -7.13 13.93
C LYS A 103 4.67 -8.25 13.08
N LEU A 104 3.97 -8.73 12.05
CA LEU A 104 4.47 -9.80 11.19
C LEU A 104 5.58 -9.31 10.27
N THR A 105 5.37 -8.14 9.67
CA THR A 105 6.34 -7.44 8.84
C THR A 105 5.84 -6.00 8.65
N PRO A 106 6.74 -5.00 8.68
CA PRO A 106 6.36 -3.61 8.47
C PRO A 106 5.52 -3.41 7.21
N THR A 107 4.55 -2.51 7.29
CA THR A 107 3.75 -2.09 6.11
C THR A 107 4.32 -0.85 5.43
N TYR A 108 5.61 -0.56 5.67
CA TYR A 108 6.37 0.46 4.93
C TYR A 108 6.65 -0.04 3.51
N LEU A 109 6.39 0.80 2.51
CA LEU A 109 6.63 0.47 1.10
C LEU A 109 7.93 1.07 0.55
N GLY A 110 8.54 1.99 1.28
CA GLY A 110 9.56 2.91 0.76
C GLY A 110 8.99 4.29 0.44
N GLU A 111 9.87 5.21 0.06
CA GLU A 111 9.51 6.53 -0.48
C GLU A 111 8.50 7.32 0.38
N SER A 112 8.67 7.30 1.70
CA SER A 112 7.76 8.00 2.64
C SER A 112 6.32 7.45 2.72
N ILE A 113 6.04 6.24 2.24
CA ILE A 113 4.69 5.67 2.22
C ILE A 113 4.60 4.41 3.10
N ALA A 114 3.54 4.35 3.92
CA ALA A 114 3.12 3.14 4.63
C ALA A 114 1.65 2.82 4.39
N VAL A 115 1.31 1.53 4.31
CA VAL A 115 -0.03 1.03 3.96
C VAL A 115 -0.60 0.05 4.99
N PRO A 116 -0.81 0.48 6.24
CA PRO A 116 -1.30 -0.43 7.28
C PRO A 116 -2.68 -0.98 6.94
N HIS A 117 -2.83 -2.30 7.12
CA HIS A 117 -4.04 -3.06 6.81
C HIS A 117 -4.21 -4.21 7.81
N GLY A 118 -5.40 -4.81 7.90
CA GLY A 118 -5.68 -5.91 8.82
C GLY A 118 -5.10 -7.24 8.33
N THR A 119 -5.08 -8.25 9.21
CA THR A 119 -4.70 -9.62 8.83
C THR A 119 -5.77 -10.28 7.95
N VAL A 120 -5.40 -11.39 7.29
CA VAL A 120 -6.31 -12.17 6.44
C VAL A 120 -7.50 -12.74 7.24
N GLU A 121 -7.27 -13.11 8.50
CA GLU A 121 -8.31 -13.63 9.41
C GLU A 121 -9.35 -12.57 9.77
N ALA A 122 -8.97 -11.30 9.73
CA ALA A 122 -9.86 -10.18 10.05
C ALA A 122 -10.72 -9.73 8.86
N LYS A 123 -10.67 -10.41 7.70
CA LYS A 123 -11.43 -10.05 6.50
C LYS A 123 -12.94 -9.90 6.75
N ASP A 124 -13.52 -10.71 7.64
CA ASP A 124 -14.96 -10.68 7.94
C ASP A 124 -15.35 -9.45 8.77
N ARG A 125 -14.36 -8.69 9.26
CA ARG A 125 -14.55 -7.39 9.93
C ARG A 125 -14.63 -6.24 8.94
N VAL A 126 -14.37 -6.46 7.65
CA VAL A 126 -14.47 -5.44 6.60
C VAL A 126 -15.92 -5.33 6.09
N LEU A 127 -16.57 -4.22 6.42
CA LEU A 127 -17.95 -3.91 6.02
C LEU A 127 -18.03 -3.42 4.57
N LYS A 128 -17.02 -2.67 4.11
CA LYS A 128 -16.85 -2.22 2.73
C LYS A 128 -15.39 -1.86 2.48
N THR A 129 -14.93 -2.05 1.24
CA THR A 129 -13.58 -1.65 0.82
C THR A 129 -13.45 -0.12 0.86
N GLY A 130 -12.31 0.37 1.32
CA GLY A 130 -12.01 1.80 1.37
C GLY A 130 -10.70 2.11 2.08
N VAL A 131 -10.32 3.38 2.02
CA VAL A 131 -9.05 3.87 2.56
C VAL A 131 -9.24 5.11 3.42
N VAL A 132 -8.26 5.38 4.27
CA VAL A 132 -8.06 6.66 4.94
C VAL A 132 -6.66 7.16 4.64
N PHE A 133 -6.54 8.42 4.25
CA PHE A 133 -5.27 9.08 3.97
C PHE A 133 -4.86 9.91 5.18
N CYS A 134 -3.71 9.60 5.78
CA CYS A 134 -3.19 10.31 6.94
C CYS A 134 -1.79 10.86 6.61
N GLN A 135 -1.67 12.19 6.60
CA GLN A 135 -0.42 12.89 6.34
C GLN A 135 0.26 13.25 7.66
N TYR A 136 1.54 12.91 7.76
CA TYR A 136 2.44 13.21 8.88
C TYR A 136 3.65 14.00 8.36
N PRO A 137 3.58 15.34 8.31
CA PRO A 137 4.66 16.15 7.72
C PRO A 137 6.04 15.91 8.35
N ASP A 138 6.07 15.72 9.68
CA ASP A 138 7.29 15.43 10.44
C ASP A 138 7.72 13.95 10.35
N GLY A 139 6.91 13.11 9.71
CA GLY A 139 7.16 11.69 9.52
C GLY A 139 6.92 10.82 10.76
N VAL A 140 6.75 9.51 10.51
CA VAL A 140 6.65 8.46 11.52
C VAL A 140 7.48 7.28 11.06
N ARG A 141 8.39 6.78 11.90
CA ARG A 141 9.19 5.60 11.55
C ARG A 141 8.31 4.36 11.45
N PHE A 142 8.28 3.72 10.29
CA PHE A 142 7.43 2.56 10.00
C PHE A 142 8.24 1.28 9.72
N GLY A 143 9.38 1.41 9.04
CA GLY A 143 10.25 0.27 8.73
C GLY A 143 11.20 -0.12 9.86
N GLU A 144 12.18 -0.95 9.53
CA GLU A 144 13.14 -1.48 10.51
C GLU A 144 14.34 -0.53 10.69
N GLU A 145 14.73 0.16 9.62
CA GLU A 145 15.85 1.10 9.62
C GLU A 145 15.42 2.46 10.24
N GLU A 146 16.40 3.24 10.73
CA GLU A 146 16.11 4.55 11.32
C GLU A 146 15.54 5.54 10.30
N ASP A 147 15.94 5.39 9.03
CA ASP A 147 15.55 6.26 7.91
C ASP A 147 14.23 5.82 7.23
N ASP A 148 13.63 4.70 7.66
CA ASP A 148 12.36 4.20 7.14
C ASP A 148 11.15 5.00 7.67
N ILE A 149 11.10 6.27 7.31
CA ILE A 149 10.12 7.26 7.76
C ILE A 149 8.98 7.37 6.76
N ALA A 150 7.75 7.11 7.20
CA ALA A 150 6.54 7.38 6.42
C ALA A 150 5.97 8.77 6.75
N ARG A 151 5.76 9.59 5.73
CA ARG A 151 5.00 10.85 5.82
C ARG A 151 3.57 10.70 5.32
N LEU A 152 3.32 9.66 4.52
CA LEU A 152 2.00 9.27 4.03
C LEU A 152 1.65 7.90 4.61
N VAL A 153 0.65 7.87 5.49
CA VAL A 153 0.13 6.62 6.07
C VAL A 153 -1.28 6.41 5.54
N ILE A 154 -1.47 5.37 4.73
CA ILE A 154 -2.73 5.08 4.06
C ILE A 154 -3.33 3.81 4.64
N GLY A 155 -4.30 3.96 5.53
CA GLY A 155 -4.98 2.82 6.15
C GLY A 155 -5.92 2.15 5.17
N ILE A 156 -5.81 0.82 4.99
CA ILE A 156 -6.58 0.07 4.00
C ILE A 156 -7.54 -0.91 4.68
N ALA A 157 -8.82 -0.79 4.32
CA ALA A 157 -9.84 -1.81 4.55
C ALA A 157 -10.20 -2.45 3.20
N ALA A 158 -9.94 -3.74 3.03
CA ALA A 158 -10.18 -4.41 1.76
C ALA A 158 -10.68 -5.83 1.96
N ARG A 159 -11.66 -6.27 1.16
CA ARG A 159 -12.19 -7.63 1.20
C ARG A 159 -11.32 -8.56 0.33
N ASN A 160 -11.35 -9.86 0.60
CA ASN A 160 -10.87 -10.91 -0.34
C ASN A 160 -9.54 -10.65 -1.06
N ASN A 161 -8.51 -10.17 -0.36
CA ASN A 161 -7.19 -9.81 -0.91
C ASN A 161 -7.16 -8.61 -1.88
N GLU A 162 -8.24 -7.83 -1.97
CA GLU A 162 -8.30 -6.56 -2.72
C GLU A 162 -7.30 -5.51 -2.19
N HIS A 163 -6.67 -5.73 -1.02
CA HIS A 163 -5.64 -4.83 -0.51
C HIS A 163 -4.49 -4.68 -1.51
N ILE A 164 -4.13 -5.74 -2.25
CA ILE A 164 -3.11 -5.66 -3.29
C ILE A 164 -3.54 -4.72 -4.41
N GLN A 165 -4.80 -4.78 -4.85
CA GLN A 165 -5.31 -3.89 -5.91
C GLN A 165 -5.34 -2.43 -5.43
N VAL A 166 -5.75 -2.19 -4.18
CA VAL A 166 -5.71 -0.85 -3.56
C VAL A 166 -4.28 -0.35 -3.47
N ILE A 167 -3.34 -1.18 -3.01
CA ILE A 167 -1.92 -0.84 -2.95
C ILE A 167 -1.41 -0.52 -4.35
N THR A 168 -1.64 -1.36 -5.35
CA THR A 168 -1.19 -1.10 -6.73
C THR A 168 -1.76 0.20 -7.30
N SER A 169 -3.02 0.50 -7.04
CA SER A 169 -3.62 1.77 -7.45
C SER A 169 -2.94 2.96 -6.77
N LEU A 170 -2.61 2.84 -5.49
CA LEU A 170 -1.91 3.89 -4.74
C LEU A 170 -0.47 4.04 -5.20
N THR A 171 0.27 2.95 -5.38
CA THR A 171 1.67 2.99 -5.83
C THR A 171 1.79 3.59 -7.22
N ASN A 172 0.86 3.31 -8.13
CA ASN A 172 0.84 3.93 -9.46
C ASN A 172 0.51 5.43 -9.41
N ALA A 173 -0.33 5.87 -8.45
CA ALA A 173 -0.62 7.29 -8.27
C ALA A 173 0.51 8.04 -7.54
N LEU A 174 1.40 7.31 -6.89
CA LEU A 174 2.50 7.79 -6.06
C LEU A 174 3.86 7.40 -6.64
N ASP A 175 3.97 7.23 -7.96
CA ASP A 175 5.22 6.87 -8.64
C ASP A 175 6.16 8.08 -8.90
N ASP A 176 5.70 9.28 -8.56
CA ASP A 176 6.42 10.55 -8.72
C ASP A 176 6.80 11.11 -7.34
N GLU A 177 8.10 11.14 -7.04
CA GLU A 177 8.64 11.71 -5.79
C GLU A 177 8.16 13.16 -5.56
N THR A 178 7.95 13.95 -6.62
CA THR A 178 7.45 15.33 -6.49
C THR A 178 5.99 15.37 -6.05
N VAL A 179 5.18 14.38 -6.44
CA VAL A 179 3.80 14.21 -5.98
C VAL A 179 3.79 13.79 -4.52
N ILE A 180 4.64 12.84 -4.13
CA ILE A 180 4.78 12.41 -2.73
C ILE A 180 5.16 13.61 -1.85
N GLU A 181 6.15 14.41 -2.26
CA GLU A 181 6.59 15.58 -1.49
C GLU A 181 5.46 16.61 -1.32
N ARG A 182 4.69 16.86 -2.37
CA ARG A 182 3.51 17.75 -2.29
C ARG A 182 2.45 17.19 -1.36
N LEU A 183 2.13 15.91 -1.48
CA LEU A 183 1.18 15.23 -0.62
C LEU A 183 1.63 15.20 0.84
N ALA A 184 2.93 15.17 1.12
CA ALA A 184 3.48 15.17 2.48
C ALA A 184 3.39 16.53 3.18
N ASN A 185 3.33 17.64 2.42
CA ASN A 185 3.39 19.01 2.97
C ASN A 185 2.14 19.85 2.72
N THR A 186 1.25 19.44 1.81
CA THR A 186 0.06 20.23 1.47
C THR A 186 -0.87 20.42 2.67
N THR A 187 -1.51 21.58 2.73
CA THR A 187 -2.57 21.89 3.69
C THR A 187 -3.96 21.91 3.03
N SER A 188 -4.05 21.54 1.75
CA SER A 188 -5.30 21.52 0.98
C SER A 188 -5.78 20.09 0.74
N VAL A 189 -6.98 19.79 1.21
CA VAL A 189 -7.68 18.53 0.93
C VAL A 189 -7.97 18.41 -0.57
N GLU A 190 -8.28 19.53 -1.22
CA GLU A 190 -8.55 19.60 -2.65
C GLU A 190 -7.32 19.23 -3.49
N GLU A 191 -6.12 19.64 -3.07
CA GLU A 191 -4.87 19.24 -3.72
C GLU A 191 -4.63 17.74 -3.59
N VAL A 192 -4.87 17.14 -2.42
CA VAL A 192 -4.78 15.68 -2.23
C VAL A 192 -5.73 14.95 -3.19
N LEU A 193 -6.99 15.39 -3.25
CA LEU A 193 -7.98 14.81 -4.16
C LEU A 193 -7.57 14.95 -5.63
N ALA A 194 -7.04 16.11 -6.03
CA ALA A 194 -6.60 16.37 -7.40
C ALA A 194 -5.38 15.51 -7.80
N LEU A 195 -4.51 15.17 -6.85
CA LEU A 195 -3.33 14.34 -7.09
C LEU A 195 -3.68 12.84 -7.11
N LEU A 196 -4.65 12.40 -6.32
CA LEU A 196 -4.98 10.96 -6.14
C LEU A 196 -6.20 10.45 -6.94
N ASN A 197 -7.10 11.31 -7.43
CA ASN A 197 -8.28 10.91 -8.23
C ASN A 197 -8.05 11.04 -9.75
N LYS A 198 -6.83 10.81 -10.25
CA LYS A 198 -6.54 10.87 -11.69
C LYS A 198 -7.05 9.65 -12.45
#